data_AF-A0A963Y3P2-F1
#
_entry.id   AF-A0A963Y3P2-F1
#
_cell.length_a   1.000
_cell.length_b   1.000
_cell.length_c   1.000
_cell.angle_alpha   90.00
_cell.angle_beta   90.00
_cell.angle_gamma   90.00
#
_symmetry.space_group_name_H-M   'P 1'
#
loop_
_entity.id
_entity.type
_entity.pdbx_description
1 polymer ?
#
loop_
_entity_poly.entity_id
_entity_poly.type
_entity_poly.pdbx_seq_one_letter_code
_entity_poly.pdbx_strand_id
1 'polypeptide(L)' 'MAGIPHDHYEPKSGIEQWLHRRLPVVSLIYDTLMIPTPKNLNWWWIWGIVLAFCLVLQIATGIVLAMHYTPHVDLA' A
#
# COMPACT_ATOMS: atom_id res chain seq x y z
N MET A 1 5.45 2.39 15.70
CA MET A 1 5.19 3.86 15.57
C MET A 1 3.71 4.24 15.75
N ALA A 2 2.92 3.50 16.54
CA ALA A 2 1.60 3.96 16.98
C ALA A 2 1.56 4.34 18.47
N GLY A 3 2.59 4.00 19.26
CA GLY A 3 2.60 4.16 20.71
C GLY A 3 1.56 3.31 21.46
N ILE A 4 0.61 2.72 20.75
CA ILE A 4 -0.48 1.88 21.26
C ILE A 4 0.03 0.44 21.35
N PRO A 5 -0.20 -0.27 22.48
CA PRO A 5 0.10 -1.69 22.59
C PRO A 5 -0.69 -2.51 21.55
N HIS A 6 0.01 -3.34 20.77
CA HIS A 6 -0.57 -4.26 19.80
C HIS A 6 0.36 -5.47 19.63
N ASP A 7 -0.20 -6.59 19.19
CA ASP A 7 0.55 -7.81 18.96
C ASP A 7 1.38 -7.69 17.67
N HIS A 8 2.61 -8.20 17.72
CA HIS A 8 3.52 -8.18 16.58
C HIS A 8 3.45 -9.46 15.77
N TYR A 9 3.89 -9.38 14.52
CA TYR A 9 3.92 -10.54 13.62
C TYR A 9 4.89 -11.63 14.12
N GLU A 10 4.37 -12.85 14.28
CA GLU A 10 5.17 -14.04 14.58
C GLU A 10 5.23 -14.99 13.37
N PRO A 11 6.42 -15.27 12.80
CA PRO A 11 6.58 -16.16 11.66
C PRO A 11 6.37 -17.63 12.06
N LYS A 12 5.37 -18.30 11.45
CA LYS A 12 4.97 -19.67 11.81
C LYS A 12 5.61 -20.72 10.91
N SER A 13 5.88 -20.40 9.65
CA SER A 13 6.50 -21.34 8.69
C SER A 13 8.02 -21.19 8.61
N GLY A 14 8.72 -22.27 8.20
CA GLY A 14 10.18 -22.25 8.07
C GLY A 14 10.70 -21.24 7.04
N ILE A 15 9.95 -20.99 5.96
CA ILE A 15 10.29 -20.00 4.93
C ILE A 15 10.10 -18.57 5.48
N GLU A 16 9.00 -18.31 6.20
CA GLU A 16 8.78 -17.01 6.85
C GLU A 16 9.86 -16.72 7.89
N GLN A 17 10.28 -17.71 8.69
CA GLN A 17 11.36 -17.53 9.67
C GLN A 17 12.69 -17.21 9.00
N TRP A 18 13.02 -17.91 7.91
CA TRP A 18 14.23 -17.62 7.15
C TRP A 18 14.20 -16.21 6.56
N LEU A 19 13.08 -15.80 5.98
CA LEU A 19 12.92 -14.48 5.38
C LEU A 19 12.96 -13.40 6.46
N HIS A 20 12.21 -13.56 7.55
CA HIS A 20 12.16 -12.61 8.66
C HIS A 20 13.54 -12.37 9.29
N ARG A 21 14.37 -13.41 9.41
CA ARG A 21 15.75 -13.28 9.91
C ARG A 21 16.67 -12.49 8.99
N ARG A 22 16.46 -12.52 7.68
CA ARG A 22 17.29 -11.79 6.71
C ARG A 22 16.75 -10.39 6.45
N LEU A 23 15.44 -10.28 6.26
CA LEU A 23 14.77 -9.05 5.90
C LEU A 23 13.29 -9.11 6.36
N PRO A 24 12.92 -8.37 7.42
CA PRO A 24 11.60 -8.47 8.05
C PRO A 24 10.50 -7.71 7.31
N VAL A 25 10.41 -7.83 5.97
CA VAL A 25 9.36 -7.17 5.16
C VAL A 25 7.97 -7.66 5.55
N VAL A 26 7.81 -8.96 5.82
CA VAL A 26 6.50 -9.51 6.20
C VAL A 26 6.02 -8.91 7.52
N SER A 27 6.93 -8.72 8.49
CA SER A 27 6.61 -8.04 9.75
C SER A 27 6.19 -6.60 9.50
N LEU A 28 6.96 -5.87 8.68
CA LEU A 28 6.67 -4.47 8.38
C LEU A 28 5.30 -4.30 7.72
N ILE A 29 4.94 -5.18 6.78
CA ILE A 29 3.62 -5.18 6.14
C ILE A 29 2.52 -5.47 7.18
N TYR A 30 2.71 -6.50 8.01
CA TYR A 30 1.75 -6.85 9.05
C TYR A 30 1.54 -5.70 10.05
N ASP A 31 2.62 -5.13 10.58
CA ASP A 31 2.59 -4.04 11.55
C ASP A 31 1.95 -2.76 10.96
N THR A 32 2.06 -2.55 9.64
CA THR A 32 1.42 -1.44 8.93
C THR A 32 -0.09 -1.68 8.76
N LEU A 33 -0.50 -2.91 8.43
CA LEU A 33 -1.89 -3.26 8.16
C LEU A 33 -2.72 -3.51 9.42
N MET A 34 -2.10 -4.06 10.47
CA MET A 34 -2.74 -4.40 11.76
C MET A 34 -2.64 -3.27 12.79
N ILE A 35 -2.41 -2.04 12.34
CA ILE A 35 -2.38 -0.89 13.25
C ILE A 35 -3.73 -0.76 13.98
N PRO A 36 -3.74 -0.55 15.31
CA PRO A 36 -4.99 -0.40 16.05
C PRO A 36 -5.71 0.89 15.63
N THR A 37 -6.74 0.75 14.82
CA THR A 37 -7.58 1.86 14.35
C THR A 37 -8.80 2.09 15.25
N PRO A 38 -9.20 3.35 15.49
CA PRO A 38 -10.38 3.66 16.29
C PRO A 38 -11.66 3.13 15.64
N LYS A 39 -12.59 2.61 16.45
CA LYS A 39 -13.84 1.98 15.97
C LYS A 39 -14.90 2.98 15.48
N ASN A 40 -14.75 4.27 15.76
CA ASN A 40 -15.72 5.33 15.48
C ASN A 40 -15.34 6.20 14.27
N LEU A 41 -14.64 5.63 13.28
CA LEU A 41 -14.33 6.32 12.02
C LEU A 41 -15.62 6.67 11.26
N ASN A 42 -15.69 7.89 10.75
CA ASN A 42 -16.81 8.35 9.92
C ASN A 42 -16.49 8.20 8.42
N TRP A 43 -17.47 8.51 7.56
CA TRP A 43 -17.32 8.41 6.11
C TRP A 43 -16.22 9.30 5.51
N TRP A 44 -15.75 10.35 6.18
CA TRP A 44 -14.68 11.18 5.62
C TRP A 44 -13.32 10.47 5.56
N TRP A 45 -13.12 9.41 6.33
CA TRP A 45 -11.86 8.66 6.34
C TRP A 45 -11.65 7.77 5.10
N ILE A 46 -12.70 7.47 4.33
CA ILE A 46 -12.57 6.63 3.13
C ILE A 46 -11.85 7.35 1.99
N TRP A 47 -11.80 8.68 2.01
CA TRP A 47 -11.19 9.46 0.92
C TRP A 47 -9.70 9.16 0.76
N GLY A 48 -9.02 8.74 1.83
CA GLY A 48 -7.62 8.30 1.75
C GLY A 48 -7.45 7.09 0.83
N ILE A 49 -8.27 6.05 0.99
CA ILE A 49 -8.17 4.86 0.11
C ILE A 49 -8.65 5.15 -1.31
N VAL A 50 -9.62 6.06 -1.48
CA VAL A 50 -10.06 6.52 -2.80
C VAL A 50 -8.90 7.20 -3.54
N LEU A 51 -8.12 8.06 -2.86
CA LEU A 51 -6.94 8.70 -3.45
C LEU A 51 -5.85 7.70 -3.83
N ALA A 52 -5.59 6.70 -2.98
CA ALA A 52 -4.63 5.63 -3.29
C ALA A 52 -5.07 4.82 -4.53
N PHE A 53 -6.36 4.52 -4.62
CA PHE A 53 -6.93 3.87 -5.81
C PHE A 53 -6.79 4.76 -7.05
N CYS A 54 -7.15 6.04 -6.97
CA CYS A 54 -6.99 6.99 -8.07
C CYS A 54 -5.53 7.11 -8.53
N LEU A 55 -4.56 7.08 -7.62
CA LEU A 55 -3.14 7.11 -7.97
C LEU A 55 -2.75 5.89 -8.81
N VAL A 56 -3.09 4.68 -8.34
CA VAL A 56 -2.80 3.44 -9.08
C VAL A 56 -3.51 3.43 -10.43
N LEU A 57 -4.78 3.85 -10.46
CA LEU A 57 -5.57 3.97 -11.67
C LEU A 57 -4.91 4.92 -12.67
N GLN A 58 -4.54 6.13 -12.26
CA GLN A 58 -3.93 7.14 -13.13
C GLN A 58 -2.56 6.74 -13.64
N ILE A 59 -1.74 6.03 -12.84
CA ILE A 59 -0.47 5.49 -13.31
C ILE A 59 -0.71 4.42 -14.37
N ALA A 60 -1.62 3.47 -14.11
CA ALA A 60 -1.91 2.38 -15.05
C ALA A 60 -2.50 2.90 -16.36
N THR A 61 -3.53 3.76 -16.31
CA THR A 61 -4.14 4.35 -17.50
C THR A 61 -3.18 5.32 -18.19
N GLY A 62 -2.37 6.06 -17.44
CA GLY A 62 -1.33 6.95 -17.96
C GLY A 62 -0.28 6.19 -18.79
N ILE A 63 0.14 5.00 -18.35
CA ILE A 63 1.03 4.13 -19.12
C ILE A 63 0.37 3.69 -20.44
N VAL A 64 -0.91 3.31 -20.41
CA VAL A 64 -1.64 2.91 -21.62
C VAL A 64 -1.78 4.09 -22.60
N LEU A 65 -2.08 5.28 -22.08
CA LEU A 65 -2.15 6.50 -22.89
C LEU A 65 -0.78 6.85 -23.49
N ALA A 66 0.29 6.73 -22.71
CA ALA A 66 1.66 7.00 -23.19
C ALA A 66 2.09 6.07 -24.34
N MET A 67 1.55 4.85 -24.42
CA MET A 67 1.81 3.94 -25.56
C MET A 67 1.17 4.41 -26.87
N HIS A 68 0.11 5.21 -26.80
CA HIS A 68 -0.64 5.70 -27.98
C HIS A 68 -0.46 7.20 -28.23
N TYR A 69 0.11 7.92 -27.28
CA TYR A 69 0.34 9.36 -27.36
C TYR A 69 1.68 9.67 -28.00
N THR A 70 1.68 10.47 -29.07
CA THR A 70 2.90 11.02 -29.67
C THR A 70 3.04 12.48 -29.23
N PRO A 71 4.05 12.83 -28.41
CA PRO A 71 4.24 14.20 -27.92
C PRO A 71 4.89 15.09 -29.00
N HIS A 72 4.14 15.46 -30.04
CA HIS A 72 4.57 16.42 -31.07
C HIS A 72 3.52 17.51 -31.26
N VAL A 73 3.97 18.76 -31.43
CA VAL A 73 3.08 19.94 -31.55
C VAL A 73 2.11 19.89 -32.74
N ASP A 74 2.42 19.06 -33.74
CA ASP A 74 1.65 18.91 -34.99
C ASP A 74 0.74 17.67 -35.00
N LEU A 75 0.84 16.82 -33.98
CA LEU A 75 0.18 15.51 -33.91
C LEU A 75 -0.66 15.33 -32.63
N ALA A 76 -0.89 16.43 -31.88
CA ALA A 76 -1.58 16.44 -30.60
C ALA A 76 -3.12 16.37 -30.76
#